data_AF-A0A1G0NAI1-F1
#
_entry.id   AF-A0A1G0NAI1-F1
#
_cell.length_a   1.000
_cell.length_b   1.000
_cell.length_c   1.000
_cell.angle_alpha   90.00
_cell.angle_beta   90.00
_cell.angle_gamma   90.00
#
_symmetry.space_group_name_H-M   'P 1'
#
loop_
_entity.id
_entity.type
_entity.pdbx_description
1 polymer ?
#
loop_
_entity_poly.entity_id
_entity_poly.type
_entity_poly.pdbx_seq_one_letter_code
_entity_poly.pdbx_strand_id
1 'polypeptide(L)'
;MILSIDSTLSTFKPVTFHQGLNVLLSDKSAASTDKQTRNSAGKTSLIEVIHFLLGADCDKDSLFRLDELIQHTFKGLFKIGGEEFLITRSGSDPSKIFLLTGGEERNDLPKKFDKTTEQFYISNVNWRIFLGHAMFGLPADVRGTLFEESFTPTFRPMFSYFARRRNSGGFIHPERQAEKQQRWDWQVNLSYLLGLDWQIPFEFNKIRAREKTLVELKKAVKIGAFGSVIGTVAELRPQVAVAEAKATKLRREITNFEVLDSYKSLSKHAAQAKTEMQAIARRGVSLNENLESLQEALHSEKPPQRSDINQLYAAAGIELPGVALRRFEDVSSFYESIIANRRTHLEHEITDVRARIAEDEAALGRLDKERSEILQTLQGRGALDDFLTLQRELAEGDARAATLREHYKAAEALEGETTKLDIDRANLKRKLQEDHQAREAALDEAILIIADAIAELYDDRAGRFVVAATENGPEFHISIEGDRGGGISNMEIFCFDLALLKVVTKRFGGPGFLIHDSHLFDGVDERQIAGALLLGMKVCQAAGLQYIVTMNSDIFDRLPLSSSIGVKQAVIEARLSDETEDGGLFGFRFG
;
A
#
# COMPACT_ATOMS: atom_id res chain seq x y z
N MET A 1 18.06 -29.33 -2.65
CA MET A 1 18.06 -30.36 -1.58
C MET A 1 18.56 -29.75 -0.27
N ILE A 2 18.04 -30.23 0.85
CA ILE A 2 18.50 -29.94 2.21
C ILE A 2 19.34 -31.14 2.64
N LEU A 3 20.58 -30.92 3.05
CA LEU A 3 21.48 -31.99 3.49
C LEU A 3 21.49 -32.09 5.01
N SER A 4 21.58 -30.95 5.71
CA SER A 4 21.44 -30.91 7.17
C SER A 4 20.98 -29.57 7.69
N ILE A 5 20.40 -29.58 8.89
CA ILE A 5 19.99 -28.42 9.68
C ILE A 5 20.56 -28.58 11.09
N ASP A 6 21.18 -27.51 11.61
CA ASP A 6 21.90 -27.50 12.88
C ASP A 6 21.80 -26.10 13.54
N SER A 7 22.33 -25.94 14.76
CA SER A 7 22.33 -24.67 15.49
C SER A 7 23.53 -24.57 16.45
N THR A 8 23.92 -23.34 16.79
CA THR A 8 24.88 -23.09 17.88
C THR A 8 24.28 -23.31 19.27
N LEU A 9 22.96 -23.50 19.36
CA LEU A 9 22.29 -23.94 20.58
C LEU A 9 22.71 -25.38 20.89
N SER A 10 23.41 -25.59 22.01
CA SER A 10 23.98 -26.90 22.37
C SER A 10 22.97 -28.02 22.57
N THR A 11 21.72 -27.67 22.89
CA THR A 11 20.60 -28.61 23.09
C THR A 11 19.80 -28.85 21.80
N PHE A 12 20.12 -28.17 20.70
CA PHE A 12 19.46 -28.40 19.42
C PHE A 12 19.74 -29.81 18.93
N LYS A 13 18.72 -30.48 18.38
CA LYS A 13 18.84 -31.80 17.78
C LYS A 13 19.15 -31.66 16.29
N PRO A 14 20.39 -31.90 15.83
CA PRO A 14 20.74 -31.76 14.42
C PRO A 14 19.97 -32.76 13.57
N VAL A 15 19.56 -32.34 12.38
CA VAL A 15 18.78 -33.16 11.46
C VAL A 15 19.55 -33.32 10.16
N THR A 16 19.81 -34.57 9.76
CA THR A 16 20.44 -34.91 8.48
C THR A 16 19.42 -35.59 7.58
N PHE A 17 19.39 -35.19 6.31
CA PHE A 17 18.46 -35.69 5.32
C PHE A 17 19.21 -36.44 4.21
N HIS A 18 18.51 -37.34 3.55
CA HIS A 18 18.99 -38.06 2.38
C HIS A 18 18.03 -37.90 1.19
N GLN A 19 18.41 -38.41 0.03
CA GLN A 19 17.54 -38.45 -1.15
C GLN A 19 16.34 -39.38 -0.91
N GLY A 20 15.19 -39.09 -1.52
CA GLY A 20 13.96 -39.87 -1.37
C GLY A 20 13.12 -39.42 -0.17
N LEU A 21 12.39 -40.35 0.45
CA LEU A 21 11.54 -40.08 1.60
C LEU A 21 12.38 -39.88 2.86
N ASN A 22 12.05 -38.86 3.66
CA ASN A 22 12.62 -38.56 4.97
C ASN A 22 11.46 -38.35 5.95
N VAL A 23 11.34 -39.19 6.97
CA VAL A 23 10.28 -39.13 7.98
C VAL A 23 10.88 -38.71 9.31
N LEU A 24 10.52 -37.51 9.79
CA LEU A 24 10.85 -37.05 11.12
C LEU A 24 9.73 -37.44 12.10
N LEU A 25 10.06 -38.34 13.02
CA LEU A 25 9.12 -38.83 14.02
C LEU A 25 9.17 -38.03 15.32
N SER A 26 8.01 -37.90 15.93
CA SER A 26 7.78 -37.28 17.22
C SER A 26 7.00 -38.24 18.11
N ASP A 27 7.59 -38.65 19.22
CA ASP A 27 6.90 -39.45 20.24
C ASP A 27 5.91 -38.58 21.01
N LYS A 28 4.76 -39.17 21.35
CA LYS A 28 3.68 -38.54 22.12
C LYS A 28 3.57 -39.17 23.50
N SER A 29 3.54 -38.35 24.55
CA SER A 29 3.18 -38.77 25.91
C SER A 29 1.73 -39.24 25.99
N ALA A 30 1.52 -40.41 26.61
CA ALA A 30 0.20 -41.01 26.87
C ALA A 30 -0.72 -40.17 27.79
N ALA A 31 -0.20 -39.16 28.49
CA ALA A 31 -0.94 -38.31 29.43
C ALA A 31 -1.44 -36.99 28.80
N SER A 32 -1.21 -36.75 27.51
CA SER A 32 -1.43 -35.46 26.87
C SER A 32 -2.90 -35.30 26.42
N THR A 33 -3.64 -34.38 27.06
CA THR A 33 -5.01 -34.02 26.62
C THR A 33 -4.99 -33.14 25.35
N ASP A 34 -6.10 -33.08 24.60
CA ASP A 34 -6.28 -32.30 23.35
C ASP A 34 -5.89 -30.80 23.45
N LYS A 35 -5.76 -30.26 24.66
CA LYS A 35 -5.32 -28.88 24.90
C LYS A 35 -3.81 -28.70 25.08
N GLN A 36 -3.06 -29.76 25.38
CA GLN A 36 -1.60 -29.71 25.63
C GLN A 36 -0.75 -30.18 24.44
N THR A 37 -1.35 -30.77 23.41
CA THR A 37 -0.64 -31.51 22.34
C THR A 37 -0.21 -30.70 21.12
N ARG A 38 -0.44 -29.39 21.05
CA ARG A 38 -0.33 -28.70 19.75
C ARG A 38 1.04 -28.17 19.33
N ASN A 39 2.06 -28.03 20.22
CA ASN A 39 3.31 -27.35 19.84
C ASN A 39 4.62 -27.81 20.52
N SER A 40 4.65 -28.88 21.31
CA SER A 40 5.78 -29.11 22.25
C SER A 40 7.03 -29.78 21.66
N ALA A 41 6.91 -30.65 20.64
CA ALA A 41 8.06 -31.45 20.19
C ALA A 41 8.97 -30.76 19.16
N GLY A 42 8.48 -29.74 18.44
CA GLY A 42 9.28 -29.00 17.44
C GLY A 42 9.18 -29.47 15.99
N LYS A 43 8.18 -30.29 15.63
CA LYS A 43 7.89 -30.70 14.23
C LYS A 43 7.72 -29.49 13.30
N THR A 44 6.76 -28.62 13.61
CA THR A 44 6.50 -27.37 12.89
C THR A 44 7.71 -26.44 12.93
N SER A 45 8.43 -26.42 14.05
CA SER A 45 9.58 -25.54 14.25
C SER A 45 10.74 -25.85 13.29
N LEU A 46 10.96 -27.12 12.92
CA LEU A 46 11.96 -27.48 11.92
C LEU A 46 11.63 -26.83 10.56
N ILE A 47 10.36 -26.85 10.17
CA ILE A 47 9.90 -26.24 8.93
C ILE A 47 10.12 -24.73 8.99
N GLU A 48 9.83 -24.08 10.12
CA GLU A 48 10.12 -22.65 10.32
C GLU A 48 11.63 -22.34 10.23
N VAL A 49 12.51 -23.21 10.76
CA VAL A 49 13.98 -23.06 10.63
C VAL A 49 14.41 -23.14 9.16
N ILE A 50 13.85 -24.07 8.40
CA ILE A 50 14.11 -24.19 6.95
C ILE A 50 13.64 -22.93 6.22
N HIS A 51 12.43 -22.44 6.49
CA HIS A 51 11.95 -21.19 5.90
C HIS A 51 12.85 -20.01 6.26
N PHE A 52 13.31 -19.94 7.50
CA PHE A 52 14.21 -18.90 7.98
C PHE A 52 15.55 -18.95 7.26
N LEU A 53 16.20 -20.11 7.13
CA LEU A 53 17.46 -20.21 6.38
C LEU A 53 17.27 -19.91 4.89
N LEU A 54 16.11 -20.25 4.31
CA LEU A 54 15.75 -19.93 2.93
C LEU A 54 15.07 -18.56 2.79
N GLY A 55 15.38 -17.62 3.70
CA GLY A 55 15.08 -16.22 3.52
C GLY A 55 13.66 -15.78 3.83
N ALA A 56 12.98 -16.39 4.82
CA ALA A 56 11.75 -15.82 5.38
C ALA A 56 12.03 -14.46 6.06
N ASP A 57 11.00 -13.63 6.23
CA ASP A 57 11.10 -12.49 7.12
C ASP A 57 11.17 -12.96 8.58
N CYS A 58 11.80 -12.14 9.43
CA CYS A 58 11.98 -12.41 10.85
C CYS A 58 11.48 -11.20 11.64
N ASP A 59 10.16 -11.07 11.64
CA ASP A 59 9.42 -10.02 12.32
C ASP A 59 9.55 -10.14 13.84
N LYS A 60 9.05 -9.15 14.59
CA LYS A 60 9.26 -9.05 16.04
C LYS A 60 8.66 -10.22 16.82
N ASP A 61 7.61 -10.83 16.30
CA ASP A 61 6.86 -11.97 16.82
C ASP A 61 7.37 -13.32 16.29
N SER A 62 8.46 -13.32 15.52
CA SER A 62 9.10 -14.52 15.00
C SER A 62 9.64 -15.41 16.13
N LEU A 63 9.56 -16.73 15.94
CA LEU A 63 10.19 -17.74 16.81
C LEU A 63 11.67 -17.43 17.11
N PHE A 64 12.39 -16.92 16.11
CA PHE A 64 13.82 -16.62 16.21
C PHE A 64 14.12 -15.33 16.99
N ARG A 65 13.09 -14.55 17.37
CA ARG A 65 13.22 -13.34 18.20
C ARG A 65 12.94 -13.58 19.67
N LEU A 66 12.57 -14.79 20.07
CA LEU A 66 12.43 -15.18 21.46
C LEU A 66 13.79 -15.09 22.19
N ASP A 67 13.78 -14.71 23.46
CA ASP A 67 15.00 -14.50 24.25
C ASP A 67 15.87 -15.75 24.30
N GLU A 68 15.24 -16.92 24.33
CA GLU A 68 15.90 -18.24 24.33
C GLU A 68 16.60 -18.57 23.01
N LEU A 69 16.26 -17.92 21.90
CA LEU A 69 16.77 -18.24 20.55
C LEU A 69 17.53 -17.09 19.88
N ILE A 70 17.29 -15.84 20.26
CA ILE A 70 17.78 -14.65 19.54
C ILE A 70 19.31 -14.56 19.46
N GLN A 71 20.01 -15.10 20.46
CA GLN A 71 21.47 -15.15 20.53
C GLN A 71 22.07 -16.35 19.80
N HIS A 72 21.25 -17.32 19.40
CA HIS A 72 21.69 -18.52 18.71
C HIS A 72 21.64 -18.33 17.20
N THR A 73 22.49 -19.09 16.52
CA THR A 73 22.64 -19.08 15.07
C THR A 73 22.23 -20.42 14.52
N PHE A 74 21.31 -20.41 13.56
CA PHE A 74 20.88 -21.59 12.83
C PHE A 74 21.75 -21.79 11.61
N LYS A 75 22.03 -23.04 11.30
CA LYS A 75 22.93 -23.47 10.23
C LYS A 75 22.20 -24.44 9.32
N GLY A 76 22.40 -24.31 8.01
CA GLY A 76 21.89 -25.28 7.05
C GLY A 76 22.90 -25.55 5.96
N LEU A 77 23.04 -26.83 5.60
CA LEU A 77 23.77 -27.27 4.44
C LEU A 77 22.76 -27.60 3.34
N PHE A 78 22.82 -26.87 2.23
CA PHE A 78 21.89 -26.99 1.11
C PHE A 78 22.64 -27.30 -0.17
N LYS A 79 22.04 -28.11 -1.05
CA LYS A 79 22.49 -28.24 -2.44
C LYS A 79 21.53 -27.47 -3.34
N ILE A 80 22.01 -26.37 -3.93
CA ILE A 80 21.23 -25.41 -4.73
C ILE A 80 21.94 -25.25 -6.09
N GLY A 81 21.22 -25.50 -7.20
CA GLY A 81 21.81 -25.39 -8.54
C GLY A 81 23.05 -26.29 -8.76
N GLY A 82 23.12 -27.42 -8.04
CA GLY A 82 24.24 -28.36 -8.10
C GLY A 82 25.39 -28.08 -7.13
N GLU A 83 25.46 -26.91 -6.53
CA GLU A 83 26.51 -26.48 -5.60
C GLU A 83 26.05 -26.60 -4.13
N GLU A 84 26.98 -26.89 -3.23
CA GLU A 84 26.71 -26.97 -1.79
C GLU A 84 26.96 -25.63 -1.09
N PHE A 85 25.97 -25.16 -0.34
CA PHE A 85 25.99 -23.93 0.43
C PHE A 85 25.82 -24.26 1.90
N LEU A 86 26.83 -23.92 2.70
CA LEU A 86 26.74 -23.93 4.15
C LEU A 86 26.47 -22.52 4.62
N ILE A 87 25.22 -22.28 5.04
CA ILE A 87 24.78 -20.95 5.44
C ILE A 87 24.43 -20.90 6.91
N THR A 88 24.55 -19.71 7.49
CA THR A 88 24.06 -19.43 8.84
C THR A 88 23.24 -18.15 8.90
N ARG A 89 22.29 -18.12 9.83
CA ARG A 89 21.41 -16.97 10.08
C ARG A 89 21.04 -16.92 11.56
N SER A 90 21.05 -15.73 12.17
CA SER A 90 20.65 -15.53 13.57
C SER A 90 19.40 -14.66 13.68
N GLY A 91 18.69 -14.82 14.80
CA GLY A 91 17.58 -13.95 15.17
C GLY A 91 18.00 -12.52 15.47
N SER A 92 19.23 -12.30 15.93
CA SER A 92 19.77 -10.96 16.24
C SER A 92 20.05 -10.13 14.98
N ASP A 93 20.57 -10.73 13.90
CA ASP A 93 20.80 -10.08 12.61
C ASP A 93 20.17 -10.86 11.44
N PRO A 94 18.84 -10.89 11.35
CA PRO A 94 18.17 -11.70 10.33
C PRO A 94 18.28 -11.10 8.94
N SER A 95 18.81 -9.88 8.78
CA SER A 95 18.97 -9.25 7.48
C SER A 95 20.13 -9.87 6.67
N LYS A 96 21.02 -10.58 7.35
CA LYS A 96 22.22 -11.19 6.79
C LYS A 96 22.12 -12.71 6.76
N ILE A 97 22.50 -13.29 5.64
CA ILE A 97 22.72 -14.72 5.47
C ILE A 97 24.23 -14.90 5.32
N PHE A 98 24.89 -15.46 6.33
CA PHE A 98 26.33 -15.69 6.28
C PHE A 98 26.63 -16.94 5.47
N LEU A 99 27.62 -16.87 4.59
CA LEU A 99 28.09 -17.97 3.76
C LEU A 99 29.38 -18.50 4.38
N LEU A 100 29.32 -19.69 4.99
CA LEU A 100 30.49 -20.37 5.54
C LEU A 100 31.25 -21.13 4.46
N THR A 101 30.52 -21.75 3.52
CA THR A 101 31.05 -22.36 2.30
C THR A 101 30.02 -22.22 1.18
N GLY A 102 30.49 -22.21 -0.07
CA GLY A 102 29.67 -22.16 -1.27
C GLY A 102 29.40 -20.73 -1.75
N GLY A 103 29.46 -20.55 -3.06
CA GLY A 103 29.24 -19.29 -3.74
C GLY A 103 30.44 -18.35 -3.73
N GLU A 104 31.64 -18.79 -3.34
CA GLU A 104 32.85 -17.96 -3.25
C GLU A 104 33.22 -17.33 -4.60
N GLU A 105 33.10 -18.10 -5.69
CA GLU A 105 33.43 -17.67 -7.06
C GLU A 105 32.23 -17.10 -7.83
N ARG A 106 31.05 -17.07 -7.21
CA ARG A 106 29.81 -16.61 -7.85
C ARG A 106 29.72 -15.09 -7.91
N ASN A 107 29.51 -14.56 -9.11
CA ASN A 107 29.28 -13.14 -9.38
C ASN A 107 27.79 -12.74 -9.30
N ASP A 108 26.89 -13.72 -9.47
CA ASP A 108 25.43 -13.61 -9.29
C ASP A 108 25.02 -13.51 -7.80
N LEU A 109 25.96 -13.73 -6.88
CA LEU A 109 25.79 -13.55 -5.44
C LEU A 109 26.51 -12.28 -4.96
N PRO A 110 25.81 -11.14 -4.80
CA PRO A 110 26.41 -9.91 -4.30
C PRO A 110 26.72 -10.02 -2.79
N LYS A 111 27.93 -10.52 -2.50
CA LYS A 111 28.47 -10.73 -1.16
C LYS A 111 29.00 -9.42 -0.56
N LYS A 112 28.86 -9.27 0.75
CA LYS A 112 29.44 -8.20 1.57
C LYS A 112 30.27 -8.83 2.67
N PHE A 113 31.34 -8.16 3.09
CA PHE A 113 32.20 -8.63 4.18
C PHE A 113 31.74 -8.00 5.50
N ASP A 114 31.46 -8.82 6.51
CA ASP A 114 31.19 -8.35 7.87
C ASP A 114 32.48 -8.35 8.68
N LYS A 115 32.89 -7.17 9.16
CA LYS A 115 34.11 -7.02 9.95
C LYS A 115 34.02 -7.62 11.34
N THR A 116 32.81 -7.79 11.89
CA THR A 116 32.63 -8.29 13.26
C THR A 116 32.76 -9.81 13.32
N THR A 117 32.20 -10.51 12.34
CA THR A 117 32.24 -11.98 12.27
C THR A 117 33.36 -12.50 11.37
N GLU A 118 34.05 -11.61 10.66
CA GLU A 118 35.08 -11.92 9.65
C GLU A 118 34.58 -12.87 8.54
N GLN A 119 33.27 -12.78 8.23
CA GLN A 119 32.60 -13.66 7.27
C GLN A 119 31.94 -12.87 6.15
N PHE A 120 31.82 -13.51 4.99
CA PHE A 120 30.97 -13.00 3.92
C PHE A 120 29.51 -13.28 4.21
N TYR A 121 28.67 -12.30 3.89
CA TYR A 121 27.22 -12.42 3.96
C TYR A 121 26.56 -11.90 2.71
N ILE A 122 25.38 -12.42 2.43
CA ILE A 122 24.44 -11.88 1.44
C ILE A 122 23.25 -11.28 2.17
N SER A 123 22.71 -10.18 1.66
CA SER A 123 21.46 -9.63 2.20
C SER A 123 20.32 -10.61 1.94
N ASN A 124 19.34 -10.67 2.85
CA ASN A 124 18.18 -11.53 2.68
C ASN A 124 17.42 -11.25 1.36
N VAL A 125 17.40 -10.00 0.89
CA VAL A 125 16.81 -9.60 -0.40
C VAL A 125 17.55 -10.27 -1.57
N ASN A 126 18.88 -10.16 -1.60
CA ASN A 126 19.68 -10.75 -2.68
C ASN A 126 19.68 -12.28 -2.62
N TRP A 127 19.59 -12.85 -1.42
CA TRP A 127 19.41 -14.29 -1.23
C TRP A 127 18.12 -14.79 -1.87
N ARG A 128 17.00 -14.08 -1.67
CA ARG A 128 15.72 -14.40 -2.33
C ARG A 128 15.80 -14.31 -3.85
N ILE A 129 16.51 -13.31 -4.39
CA ILE A 129 16.72 -13.17 -5.85
C ILE A 129 17.49 -14.39 -6.39
N PHE A 130 18.61 -14.73 -5.75
CA PHE A 130 19.41 -15.90 -6.13
C PHE A 130 18.60 -17.20 -6.08
N LEU A 131 17.89 -17.45 -4.97
CA LEU A 131 17.06 -18.66 -4.83
C LEU A 131 15.93 -18.69 -5.88
N GLY A 132 15.33 -17.53 -6.18
CA GLY A 132 14.34 -17.38 -7.24
C GLY A 132 14.87 -17.76 -8.62
N HIS A 133 16.07 -17.28 -8.95
CA HIS A 133 16.75 -17.63 -10.19
C HIS A 133 17.10 -19.13 -10.23
N ALA A 134 17.75 -19.63 -9.18
CA ALA A 134 18.27 -20.99 -9.13
C ALA A 134 17.19 -22.08 -9.08
N MET A 135 16.04 -21.83 -8.44
CA MET A 135 14.98 -22.83 -8.25
C MET A 135 13.82 -22.69 -9.24
N PHE A 136 13.56 -21.48 -9.73
CA PHE A 136 12.35 -21.16 -10.51
C PHE A 136 12.65 -20.44 -11.83
N GLY A 137 13.91 -20.23 -12.18
CA GLY A 137 14.29 -19.55 -13.43
C GLY A 137 13.87 -18.08 -13.50
N LEU A 138 13.62 -17.42 -12.36
CA LEU A 138 13.41 -15.97 -12.32
C LEU A 138 14.67 -15.24 -12.80
N PRO A 139 14.60 -13.97 -13.27
CA PRO A 139 15.81 -13.26 -13.68
C PRO A 139 16.78 -13.05 -12.50
N ALA A 140 18.08 -13.24 -12.75
CA ALA A 140 19.14 -13.01 -11.76
C ALA A 140 19.30 -11.52 -11.40
N ASP A 141 18.93 -10.63 -12.32
CA ASP A 141 18.79 -9.19 -12.09
C ASP A 141 17.42 -8.74 -12.59
N VAL A 142 16.60 -8.21 -11.69
CA VAL A 142 15.23 -7.79 -12.00
C VAL A 142 15.17 -6.48 -12.78
N ARG A 143 16.23 -5.65 -12.75
CA ARG A 143 16.22 -4.31 -13.32
C ARG A 143 16.03 -4.33 -14.84
N GLY A 144 15.11 -3.51 -15.34
CA GLY A 144 14.78 -3.45 -16.76
C GLY A 144 14.02 -4.67 -17.28
N THR A 145 13.58 -5.57 -16.40
CA THR A 145 12.75 -6.73 -16.76
C THR A 145 11.31 -6.53 -16.32
N LEU A 146 10.40 -7.36 -16.83
CA LEU A 146 8.99 -7.39 -16.40
C LEU A 146 8.82 -7.72 -14.90
N PHE A 147 9.87 -8.23 -14.24
CA PHE A 147 9.87 -8.60 -12.82
C PHE A 147 10.29 -7.44 -11.90
N GLU A 148 10.68 -6.28 -12.45
CA GLU A 148 10.98 -5.08 -11.65
C GLU A 148 9.72 -4.48 -11.00
N GLU A 149 8.56 -4.64 -11.66
CA GLU A 149 7.28 -4.18 -11.13
C GLU A 149 6.90 -4.96 -9.86
N SER A 150 6.24 -4.28 -8.92
CA SER A 150 5.56 -4.93 -7.79
C SER A 150 4.47 -5.88 -8.30
N PHE A 151 4.09 -6.88 -7.50
CA PHE A 151 3.02 -7.85 -7.81
C PHE A 151 3.36 -8.88 -8.91
N THR A 152 4.64 -9.11 -9.16
CA THR A 152 5.18 -10.12 -10.07
C THR A 152 5.53 -11.43 -9.32
N PRO A 153 5.81 -12.55 -10.02
CA PRO A 153 6.24 -13.78 -9.37
C PRO A 153 7.54 -13.56 -8.59
N THR A 154 7.58 -14.04 -7.34
CA THR A 154 8.76 -13.91 -6.48
C THR A 154 9.06 -15.22 -5.77
N PHE A 155 10.32 -15.38 -5.35
CA PHE A 155 10.79 -16.62 -4.74
C PHE A 155 9.93 -17.07 -3.53
N ARG A 156 9.58 -16.17 -2.61
CA ARG A 156 8.95 -16.55 -1.34
C ARG A 156 7.54 -17.13 -1.48
N PRO A 157 6.60 -16.49 -2.20
CA PRO A 157 5.30 -17.08 -2.47
C PRO A 157 5.38 -18.42 -3.19
N MET A 158 6.25 -18.55 -4.21
CA MET A 158 6.42 -19.82 -4.94
C MET A 158 7.00 -20.93 -4.06
N PHE A 159 8.06 -20.63 -3.30
CA PHE A 159 8.72 -21.58 -2.41
C PHE A 159 7.76 -22.19 -1.38
N SER A 160 6.83 -21.39 -0.84
CA SER A 160 5.90 -21.84 0.19
C SER A 160 4.93 -22.95 -0.26
N TYR A 161 4.74 -23.20 -1.55
CA TYR A 161 3.98 -24.37 -2.03
C TYR A 161 4.76 -25.69 -1.84
N PHE A 162 6.09 -25.62 -1.77
CA PHE A 162 6.97 -26.79 -1.56
C PHE A 162 7.36 -27.01 -0.10
N ALA A 163 7.03 -26.04 0.76
CA ALA A 163 7.18 -26.12 2.20
C ALA A 163 6.03 -25.30 2.81
N ARG A 164 4.88 -25.94 3.03
CA ARG A 164 3.72 -25.22 3.57
C ARG A 164 3.85 -25.03 5.07
N ARG A 165 3.50 -23.84 5.55
CA ARG A 165 3.54 -23.51 6.98
C ARG A 165 2.17 -23.67 7.61
N ARG A 166 2.09 -24.52 8.64
CA ARG A 166 0.88 -24.68 9.46
C ARG A 166 0.43 -23.35 10.06
N ASN A 167 1.35 -22.60 10.65
CA ASN A 167 1.05 -21.33 11.35
C ASN A 167 0.59 -20.21 10.40
N SER A 168 0.82 -20.37 9.09
CA SER A 168 0.31 -19.44 8.07
C SER A 168 -1.06 -19.89 7.51
N GLY A 169 -1.64 -20.98 7.99
CA GLY A 169 -2.86 -21.57 7.42
C GLY A 169 -2.63 -22.25 6.07
N GLY A 170 -1.44 -22.82 5.85
CA GLY A 170 -1.08 -23.43 4.56
C GLY A 170 -1.83 -24.69 4.18
N PHE A 171 -2.56 -25.31 5.11
CA PHE A 171 -3.32 -26.55 4.90
C PHE A 171 -4.84 -26.33 4.84
N ILE A 172 -5.29 -25.15 4.36
CA ILE A 172 -6.73 -24.84 4.23
C ILE A 172 -7.20 -25.03 2.79
N HIS A 173 -6.39 -24.60 1.82
CA HIS A 173 -6.76 -24.59 0.41
C HIS A 173 -5.58 -25.00 -0.47
N PRO A 174 -5.79 -25.85 -1.49
CA PRO A 174 -4.75 -26.24 -2.44
C PRO A 174 -4.14 -25.05 -3.18
N GLU A 175 -4.95 -24.10 -3.64
CA GLU A 175 -4.49 -22.95 -4.40
C GLU A 175 -3.74 -21.89 -3.56
N ARG A 176 -3.83 -21.94 -2.23
CA ARG A 176 -3.23 -20.94 -1.32
C ARG A 176 -2.25 -21.56 -0.34
N GLN A 177 -1.01 -21.06 -0.32
CA GLN A 177 0.03 -21.48 0.64
C GLN A 177 -0.10 -20.83 2.02
N ALA A 178 -0.96 -19.80 2.15
CA ALA A 178 -1.27 -19.15 3.41
C ALA A 178 -2.72 -18.60 3.41
N GLU A 179 -3.36 -18.55 4.57
CA GLU A 179 -4.73 -18.05 4.74
C GLU A 179 -4.86 -16.59 4.27
N LYS A 180 -3.87 -15.76 4.61
CA LYS A 180 -3.83 -14.33 4.26
C LYS A 180 -3.28 -14.05 2.86
N GLN A 181 -2.96 -15.09 2.07
CA GLN A 181 -2.45 -14.91 0.72
C GLN A 181 -3.50 -14.24 -0.17
N GLN A 182 -3.10 -13.14 -0.80
CA GLN A 182 -4.00 -12.34 -1.62
C GLN A 182 -4.28 -13.02 -2.97
N ARG A 183 -5.45 -12.72 -3.56
CA ARG A 183 -5.86 -13.30 -4.84
C ARG A 183 -4.84 -13.13 -5.95
N TRP A 184 -4.35 -11.91 -6.13
CA TRP A 184 -3.36 -11.64 -7.17
C TRP A 184 -2.09 -12.48 -6.98
N ASP A 185 -1.68 -12.72 -5.73
CA ASP A 185 -0.41 -13.37 -5.40
C ASP A 185 -0.45 -14.84 -5.80
N TRP A 186 -1.46 -15.61 -5.37
CA TRP A 186 -1.55 -17.00 -5.81
C TRP A 186 -1.82 -17.12 -7.31
N GLN A 187 -2.60 -16.22 -7.92
CA GLN A 187 -2.87 -16.25 -9.35
C GLN A 187 -1.60 -16.09 -10.19
N VAL A 188 -0.80 -15.08 -9.87
CA VAL A 188 0.45 -14.78 -10.58
C VAL A 188 1.47 -15.91 -10.39
N ASN A 189 1.67 -16.36 -9.15
CA ASN A 189 2.67 -17.39 -8.86
C ASN A 189 2.28 -18.77 -9.42
N LEU A 190 1.02 -19.21 -9.26
CA LEU A 190 0.59 -20.50 -9.83
C LEU A 190 0.57 -20.49 -11.35
N SER A 191 0.18 -19.38 -11.98
CA SER A 191 0.29 -19.24 -13.44
C SER A 191 1.74 -19.41 -13.89
N TYR A 192 2.68 -18.74 -13.20
CA TYR A 192 4.11 -18.89 -13.50
C TYR A 192 4.59 -20.33 -13.32
N LEU A 193 4.27 -20.98 -12.19
CA LEU A 193 4.73 -22.35 -11.87
C LEU A 193 4.17 -23.41 -12.83
N LEU A 194 2.89 -23.29 -13.21
CA LEU A 194 2.22 -24.19 -14.16
C LEU A 194 2.57 -23.90 -15.62
N GLY A 195 3.23 -22.76 -15.89
CA GLY A 195 3.72 -22.41 -17.22
C GLY A 195 2.75 -21.62 -18.06
N LEU A 196 1.73 -21.05 -17.43
CA LEU A 196 0.77 -20.08 -17.98
C LEU A 196 1.37 -18.67 -18.07
N ASP A 197 0.72 -17.77 -18.82
CA ASP A 197 1.13 -16.37 -18.87
C ASP A 197 0.71 -15.63 -17.60
N TRP A 198 1.63 -15.53 -16.65
CA TRP A 198 1.45 -14.81 -15.39
C TRP A 198 1.19 -13.31 -15.58
N GLN A 199 1.53 -12.72 -16.74
CA GLN A 199 1.28 -11.30 -17.00
C GLN A 199 -0.23 -11.02 -17.09
N ILE A 200 -1.05 -12.01 -17.45
CA ILE A 200 -2.51 -11.85 -17.53
C ILE A 200 -3.11 -11.61 -16.14
N PRO A 201 -2.92 -12.49 -15.12
CA PRO A 201 -3.39 -12.20 -13.77
C PRO A 201 -2.75 -10.95 -13.14
N PHE A 202 -1.53 -10.61 -13.54
CA PHE A 202 -0.90 -9.35 -13.15
C PHE A 202 -1.68 -8.12 -13.66
N GLU A 203 -2.08 -8.11 -14.93
CA GLU A 203 -2.93 -7.04 -15.48
C GLU A 203 -4.34 -7.02 -14.85
N PHE A 204 -4.91 -8.19 -14.51
CA PHE A 204 -6.15 -8.23 -13.71
C PHE A 204 -5.99 -7.56 -12.34
N ASN A 205 -4.81 -7.62 -11.72
CA ASN A 205 -4.56 -6.93 -10.46
C ASN A 205 -4.50 -5.40 -10.66
N LYS A 206 -3.93 -4.92 -11.78
CA LYS A 206 -3.94 -3.49 -12.13
C LYS A 206 -5.38 -2.97 -12.31
N ILE A 207 -6.25 -3.73 -12.97
CA ILE A 207 -7.68 -3.39 -13.10
C ILE A 207 -8.33 -3.31 -11.71
N ARG A 208 -8.15 -4.32 -10.86
CA ARG A 208 -8.69 -4.33 -9.49
C ARG A 208 -8.22 -3.14 -8.65
N ALA A 209 -6.95 -2.74 -8.77
CA ALA A 209 -6.43 -1.57 -8.09
C ALA A 209 -7.15 -0.28 -8.55
N ARG A 210 -7.32 -0.11 -9.86
CA ARG A 210 -8.07 1.03 -10.44
C ARG A 210 -9.53 1.05 -10.00
N GLU A 211 -10.20 -0.10 -10.00
CA GLU A 211 -11.59 -0.22 -9.50
C GLU A 211 -11.70 0.17 -8.03
N LYS A 212 -10.76 -0.28 -7.19
CA LYS A 212 -10.73 0.10 -5.77
C LYS A 212 -10.59 1.61 -5.62
N THR A 213 -9.68 2.24 -6.37
CA THR A 213 -9.53 3.70 -6.40
C THR A 213 -10.81 4.39 -6.87
N LEU A 214 -11.49 3.85 -7.90
CA LEU A 214 -12.75 4.40 -8.40
C LEU A 214 -13.88 4.30 -7.35
N VAL A 215 -13.96 3.18 -6.62
CA VAL A 215 -14.92 2.98 -5.53
C VAL A 215 -14.64 3.94 -4.38
N GLU A 216 -13.37 4.14 -4.00
CA GLU A 216 -12.97 5.11 -2.99
C GLU A 216 -13.28 6.54 -3.41
N LEU A 217 -13.05 6.89 -4.68
CA LEU A 217 -13.42 8.20 -5.25
C LEU A 217 -14.95 8.40 -5.22
N LYS A 218 -15.74 7.39 -5.64
CA LYS A 218 -17.21 7.41 -5.54
C LYS A 218 -17.67 7.60 -4.09
N LYS A 219 -16.99 7.00 -3.11
CA LYS A 219 -17.29 7.17 -1.68
C LYS A 219 -16.92 8.58 -1.19
N ALA A 220 -15.75 9.10 -1.54
CA ALA A 220 -15.31 10.44 -1.16
C ALA A 220 -16.24 11.53 -1.71
N VAL A 221 -16.69 11.36 -2.97
CA VAL A 221 -17.72 12.19 -3.58
C VAL A 221 -19.01 12.11 -2.74
N LYS A 222 -19.51 10.90 -2.42
CA LYS A 222 -20.73 10.71 -1.61
C LYS A 222 -20.67 11.24 -0.17
N ILE A 223 -19.50 11.23 0.48
CA ILE A 223 -19.35 11.57 1.92
C ILE A 223 -19.10 13.07 2.16
N GLY A 224 -18.85 13.86 1.11
CA GLY A 224 -18.92 15.32 1.19
C GLY A 224 -17.57 16.00 1.45
N ALA A 225 -16.84 16.23 0.36
CA ALA A 225 -16.08 17.47 0.15
C ALA A 225 -16.88 18.50 -0.69
N PHE A 226 -17.99 18.07 -1.30
CA PHE A 226 -18.94 18.87 -2.06
C PHE A 226 -20.34 18.59 -1.50
N GLY A 227 -21.07 19.65 -1.14
CA GLY A 227 -22.33 19.57 -0.40
C GLY A 227 -23.36 18.57 -0.93
N SER A 228 -24.15 18.06 0.01
CA SER A 228 -25.22 17.08 -0.15
C SER A 228 -26.04 17.21 -1.44
N VAL A 229 -25.82 16.27 -2.36
CA VAL A 229 -26.76 15.53 -3.24
C VAL A 229 -25.97 15.11 -4.48
N ILE A 230 -25.54 13.84 -4.53
CA ILE A 230 -24.94 13.24 -5.71
C ILE A 230 -25.84 12.09 -6.14
N GLY A 231 -26.59 12.33 -7.21
CA GLY A 231 -27.39 11.32 -7.89
C GLY A 231 -26.62 10.59 -8.98
N THR A 232 -27.23 9.57 -9.56
CA THR A 232 -26.71 8.90 -10.78
C THR A 232 -26.86 9.81 -12.01
N VAL A 233 -26.20 9.47 -13.13
CA VAL A 233 -26.38 10.19 -14.42
C VAL A 233 -27.87 10.26 -14.79
N ALA A 234 -28.62 9.18 -14.57
CA ALA A 234 -30.06 9.10 -14.81
C ALA A 234 -30.88 10.04 -13.90
N GLU A 235 -30.46 10.24 -12.65
CA GLU A 235 -31.14 11.15 -11.72
C GLU A 235 -30.76 12.62 -11.94
N LEU A 236 -29.51 12.89 -12.32
CA LEU A 236 -28.98 14.24 -12.50
C LEU A 236 -29.42 14.85 -13.84
N ARG A 237 -29.57 14.04 -14.90
CA ARG A 237 -29.91 14.55 -16.24
C ARG A 237 -31.25 15.32 -16.26
N PRO A 238 -32.36 14.81 -15.69
CA PRO A 238 -33.61 15.57 -15.61
C PRO A 238 -33.47 16.84 -14.76
N GLN A 239 -32.71 16.78 -13.66
CA GLN A 239 -32.52 17.94 -12.78
C GLN A 239 -31.77 19.07 -13.49
N VAL A 240 -30.70 18.74 -14.23
CA VAL A 240 -29.97 19.69 -15.08
C VAL A 240 -30.93 20.31 -16.10
N ALA A 241 -31.70 19.48 -16.82
CA ALA A 241 -32.63 19.97 -17.83
C ALA A 241 -33.70 20.93 -17.26
N VAL A 242 -34.28 20.58 -16.09
CA VAL A 242 -35.27 21.43 -15.41
C VAL A 242 -34.64 22.73 -14.89
N ALA A 243 -33.45 22.67 -14.30
CA ALA A 243 -32.76 23.86 -13.78
C ALA A 243 -32.35 24.82 -14.92
N GLU A 244 -31.81 24.28 -16.02
CA GLU A 244 -31.47 25.04 -17.22
C GLU A 244 -32.73 25.67 -17.87
N ALA A 245 -33.83 24.92 -17.95
CA ALA A 245 -35.09 25.43 -18.47
C ALA A 245 -35.66 26.56 -17.59
N LYS A 246 -35.61 26.41 -16.25
CA LYS A 246 -36.04 27.45 -15.31
C LYS A 246 -35.18 28.71 -15.44
N ALA A 247 -33.85 28.57 -15.48
CA ALA A 247 -32.94 29.70 -15.68
C ALA A 247 -33.19 30.41 -17.03
N THR A 248 -33.43 29.64 -18.09
CA THR A 248 -33.76 30.20 -19.42
C THR A 248 -35.08 30.95 -19.41
N LYS A 249 -36.11 30.44 -18.72
CA LYS A 249 -37.39 31.12 -18.53
C LYS A 249 -37.22 32.43 -17.77
N LEU A 250 -36.51 32.43 -16.64
CA LEU A 250 -36.22 33.63 -15.86
C LEU A 250 -35.43 34.67 -16.67
N ARG A 251 -34.42 34.25 -17.45
CA ARG A 251 -33.71 35.15 -18.38
C ARG A 251 -34.64 35.83 -19.37
N ARG A 252 -35.58 35.08 -19.95
CA ARG A 252 -36.56 35.62 -20.91
C ARG A 252 -37.53 36.58 -20.23
N GLU A 253 -38.00 36.26 -19.03
CA GLU A 253 -38.86 37.15 -18.23
C GLU A 253 -38.16 38.46 -17.89
N ILE A 254 -36.89 38.43 -17.48
CA ILE A 254 -36.06 39.62 -17.27
C ILE A 254 -35.86 40.42 -18.55
N THR A 255 -35.67 39.74 -19.69
CA THR A 255 -35.45 40.41 -21.00
C THR A 255 -36.72 41.08 -21.51
N ASN A 256 -37.88 40.44 -21.32
CA ASN A 256 -39.19 40.92 -21.76
C ASN A 256 -39.85 41.85 -20.73
N PHE A 257 -39.23 42.06 -19.57
CA PHE A 257 -39.69 43.03 -18.59
C PHE A 257 -39.56 44.43 -19.21
N GLU A 258 -40.69 45.02 -19.64
CA GLU A 258 -40.77 46.36 -20.21
C GLU A 258 -40.43 47.40 -19.13
N VAL A 259 -39.13 47.61 -18.95
CA VAL A 259 -38.59 48.72 -18.19
C VAL A 259 -38.50 49.89 -19.17
N LEU A 260 -39.41 50.87 -19.06
CA LEU A 260 -39.29 52.19 -19.71
C LEU A 260 -37.81 52.61 -19.72
N ASP A 261 -37.24 52.99 -20.88
CA ASP A 261 -35.80 53.29 -21.01
C ASP A 261 -35.26 54.32 -19.98
N SER A 262 -36.16 55.16 -19.45
CA SER A 262 -35.89 56.08 -18.34
C SER A 262 -35.51 55.39 -17.02
N TYR A 263 -35.91 54.15 -16.78
CA TYR A 263 -35.57 53.39 -15.56
C TYR A 263 -34.19 52.73 -15.65
N LYS A 264 -33.79 52.23 -16.83
CA LYS A 264 -32.42 51.69 -17.04
C LYS A 264 -31.37 52.77 -16.86
N SER A 265 -31.63 53.98 -17.34
CA SER A 265 -30.73 55.13 -17.15
C SER A 265 -30.65 55.54 -15.68
N LEU A 266 -31.79 55.65 -14.97
CA LEU A 266 -31.82 55.97 -13.54
C LEU A 266 -31.13 54.91 -12.67
N SER A 267 -31.33 53.62 -12.94
CA SER A 267 -30.65 52.53 -12.22
C SER A 267 -29.14 52.54 -12.48
N LYS A 268 -28.72 52.77 -13.73
CA LYS A 268 -27.30 52.90 -14.08
C LYS A 268 -26.66 54.09 -13.38
N HIS A 269 -27.34 55.24 -13.32
CA HIS A 269 -26.87 56.42 -12.58
C HIS A 269 -26.77 56.14 -11.07
N ALA A 270 -27.75 55.46 -10.46
CA ALA A 270 -27.68 55.09 -9.04
C ALA A 270 -26.53 54.10 -8.74
N ALA A 271 -26.26 53.16 -9.65
CA ALA A 271 -25.13 52.24 -9.54
C ALA A 271 -23.78 52.96 -9.70
N GLN A 272 -23.69 53.90 -10.65
CA GLN A 272 -22.50 54.75 -10.83
C GLN A 272 -22.23 55.61 -9.60
N ALA A 273 -23.26 56.29 -9.07
CA ALA A 273 -23.15 57.05 -7.83
C ALA A 273 -22.66 56.17 -6.66
N LYS A 274 -23.16 54.93 -6.53
CA LYS A 274 -22.67 53.98 -5.51
C LYS A 274 -21.19 53.63 -5.70
N THR A 275 -20.77 53.34 -6.94
CA THR A 275 -19.36 53.01 -7.22
C THR A 275 -18.45 54.21 -6.93
N GLU A 276 -18.87 55.42 -7.29
CA GLU A 276 -18.14 56.66 -6.98
C GLU A 276 -18.08 56.93 -5.48
N MET A 277 -19.18 56.78 -4.74
CA MET A 277 -19.20 56.87 -3.28
C MET A 277 -18.25 55.85 -2.63
N GLN A 278 -18.21 54.60 -3.12
CA GLN A 278 -17.28 53.59 -2.62
C GLN A 278 -15.81 53.94 -2.92
N ALA A 279 -15.54 54.53 -4.08
CA ALA A 279 -14.20 55.01 -4.42
C ALA A 279 -13.79 56.18 -3.52
N ILE A 280 -14.68 57.16 -3.29
CA ILE A 280 -14.47 58.29 -2.38
C ILE A 280 -14.24 57.78 -0.95
N ALA A 281 -15.07 56.86 -0.46
CA ALA A 281 -14.92 56.29 0.88
C ALA A 281 -13.57 55.56 1.06
N ARG A 282 -13.11 54.80 0.06
CA ARG A 282 -11.78 54.15 0.09
C ARG A 282 -10.65 55.18 0.10
N ARG A 283 -10.74 56.25 -0.71
CA ARG A 283 -9.78 57.35 -0.68
C ARG A 283 -9.79 58.08 0.67
N GLY A 284 -10.97 58.28 1.25
CA GLY A 284 -11.17 58.91 2.56
C GLY A 284 -10.46 58.16 3.68
N VAL A 285 -10.47 56.82 3.69
CA VAL A 285 -9.69 56.03 4.66
C VAL A 285 -8.19 56.37 4.54
N SER A 286 -7.64 56.34 3.33
CA SER A 286 -6.22 56.63 3.09
C SER A 286 -5.85 58.09 3.42
N LEU A 287 -6.73 59.05 3.14
CA LEU A 287 -6.52 60.46 3.49
C LEU A 287 -6.54 60.69 5.01
N ASN A 288 -7.41 59.99 5.75
CA ASN A 288 -7.46 60.07 7.20
C ASN A 288 -6.24 59.42 7.86
N GLU A 289 -5.79 58.27 7.37
CA GLU A 289 -4.53 57.64 7.82
C GLU A 289 -3.32 58.55 7.55
N ASN A 290 -3.27 59.21 6.39
CA ASN A 290 -2.24 60.19 6.07
C ASN A 290 -2.32 61.41 6.99
N LEU A 291 -3.52 61.93 7.24
CA LEU A 291 -3.73 63.05 8.15
C LEU A 291 -3.24 62.71 9.57
N GLU A 292 -3.57 61.53 10.08
CA GLU A 292 -3.12 61.05 11.39
C GLU A 292 -1.59 60.94 11.43
N SER A 293 -0.98 60.36 10.40
CA SER A 293 0.48 60.24 10.27
C SER A 293 1.19 61.61 10.22
N LEU A 294 0.64 62.57 9.48
CA LEU A 294 1.17 63.94 9.40
C LEU A 294 1.02 64.69 10.73
N GLN A 295 -0.08 64.49 11.44
CA GLN A 295 -0.31 65.08 12.76
C GLN A 295 0.65 64.49 13.80
N GLU A 296 0.93 63.19 13.75
CA GLU A 296 1.92 62.54 14.60
C GLU A 296 3.34 63.01 14.27
N ALA A 297 3.68 63.15 12.99
CA ALA A 297 4.94 63.74 12.55
C ALA A 297 5.11 65.18 13.07
N LEU A 298 4.06 66.00 13.03
CA LEU A 298 4.09 67.37 13.56
C LEU A 298 4.21 67.40 15.10
N HIS A 299 3.61 66.44 15.80
CA HIS A 299 3.66 66.33 17.27
C HIS A 299 5.01 65.82 17.78
N SER A 300 5.64 64.91 17.06
CA SER A 300 6.92 64.28 17.40
C SER A 300 8.15 65.11 17.02
N GLU A 301 8.00 66.11 16.13
CA GLU A 301 9.09 67.02 15.76
C GLU A 301 9.48 67.95 16.92
N LYS A 302 10.54 67.56 17.65
CA LYS A 302 11.15 68.35 18.74
C LYS A 302 12.63 68.60 18.44
N PRO A 303 13.19 69.78 18.76
CA PRO A 303 14.62 70.00 18.69
C PRO A 303 15.34 69.06 19.66
N PRO A 304 16.48 68.46 19.26
CA PRO A 304 17.25 67.58 20.14
C PRO A 304 17.70 68.35 21.39
N GLN A 305 17.56 67.74 22.57
CA GLN A 305 18.02 68.38 23.81
C GLN A 305 19.55 68.33 23.89
N ARG A 306 20.16 69.38 24.45
CA ARG A 306 21.64 69.48 24.61
C ARG A 306 22.24 68.26 25.35
N SER A 307 21.47 67.53 26.15
CA SER A 307 21.87 66.32 26.87
C SER A 307 22.11 65.10 25.98
N ASP A 308 21.36 64.93 24.90
CA ASP A 308 21.33 63.69 24.11
C ASP A 308 22.57 63.56 23.20
N ILE A 309 23.08 64.70 22.73
CA ILE A 309 24.30 64.78 21.93
C ILE A 309 25.54 64.62 22.83
N ASN A 310 25.53 65.15 24.05
CA ASN A 310 26.61 64.94 25.02
C ASN A 310 26.76 63.46 25.40
N GLN A 311 25.66 62.71 25.53
CA GLN A 311 25.71 61.27 25.78
C GLN A 311 26.26 60.48 24.59
N LEU A 312 25.92 60.86 23.35
CA LEU A 312 26.43 60.21 22.14
C LEU A 312 27.95 60.36 21.99
N TYR A 313 28.49 61.55 22.26
CA TYR A 313 29.94 61.81 22.21
C TYR A 313 30.69 61.19 23.40
N ALA A 314 30.07 61.14 24.59
CA ALA A 314 30.62 60.43 25.74
C ALA A 314 30.67 58.91 25.51
N ALA A 315 29.64 58.33 24.87
CA ALA A 315 29.62 56.92 24.48
C ALA A 315 30.63 56.59 23.36
N ALA A 316 31.00 57.57 22.53
CA ALA A 316 32.04 57.45 21.49
C ALA A 316 33.48 57.70 22.01
N GLY A 317 33.66 58.08 23.28
CA GLY A 317 34.97 58.19 23.93
C GLY A 317 35.84 59.38 23.50
N ILE A 318 35.24 60.45 22.99
CA ILE A 318 35.99 61.63 22.47
C ILE A 318 35.76 62.84 23.39
N GLU A 319 36.81 63.36 24.03
CA GLU A 319 36.76 64.66 24.71
C GLU A 319 36.87 65.81 23.68
N LEU A 320 35.86 66.69 23.65
CA LEU A 320 35.78 67.80 22.71
C LEU A 320 36.51 69.04 23.25
N PRO A 321 37.50 69.62 22.53
CA PRO A 321 38.09 70.91 22.90
C PRO A 321 37.10 72.06 22.66
N GLY A 322 37.17 73.13 23.47
CA GLY A 322 36.18 74.22 23.54
C GLY A 322 35.87 74.99 22.25
N VAL A 323 36.59 74.76 21.15
CA VAL A 323 36.27 75.29 19.80
C VAL A 323 35.07 74.55 19.17
N ALA A 324 34.77 73.32 19.61
CA ALA A 324 33.61 72.55 19.17
C ALA A 324 32.27 73.07 19.74
N LEU A 325 32.30 73.76 20.89
CA LEU A 325 31.11 74.34 21.53
C LEU A 325 30.56 75.56 20.77
N ARG A 326 31.41 76.35 20.08
CA ARG A 326 30.92 77.46 19.24
C ARG A 326 30.28 76.99 17.93
N ARG A 327 30.81 75.92 17.32
CA ARG A 327 30.14 75.25 16.18
C ARG A 327 28.79 74.63 16.55
N PHE A 328 28.56 74.34 17.83
CA PHE A 328 27.31 73.76 18.32
C PHE A 328 26.15 74.78 18.35
N GLU A 329 26.38 76.04 18.70
CA GLU A 329 25.34 77.08 18.66
C GLU A 329 24.87 77.38 17.23
N ASP A 330 25.82 77.42 16.28
CA ASP A 330 25.52 77.56 14.85
C ASP A 330 24.74 76.35 14.29
N VAL A 331 25.06 75.14 14.75
CA VAL A 331 24.33 73.92 14.37
C VAL A 331 22.94 73.87 15.03
N SER A 332 22.82 74.25 16.30
CA SER A 332 21.53 74.25 17.02
C SER A 332 20.55 75.25 16.41
N SER A 333 21.00 76.45 16.02
CA SER A 333 20.17 77.45 15.33
C SER A 333 19.78 77.01 13.92
N PHE A 334 20.69 76.31 13.20
CA PHE A 334 20.36 75.68 11.92
C PHE A 334 19.30 74.58 12.06
N TYR A 335 19.42 73.69 13.06
CA TYR A 335 18.41 72.67 13.35
C TYR A 335 17.06 73.26 13.78
N GLU A 336 17.06 74.32 14.60
CA GLU A 336 15.82 75.05 14.94
C GLU A 336 15.16 75.66 13.70
N SER A 337 15.94 76.20 12.76
CA SER A 337 15.42 76.74 11.50
C SER A 337 14.85 75.65 10.58
N ILE A 338 15.49 74.47 10.53
CA ILE A 338 14.99 73.31 9.77
C ILE A 338 13.69 72.79 10.38
N ILE A 339 13.63 72.64 11.70
CA ILE A 339 12.44 72.18 12.40
C ILE A 339 11.31 73.18 12.24
N ALA A 340 11.56 74.49 12.34
CA ALA A 340 10.55 75.51 12.09
C ALA A 340 9.99 75.43 10.66
N ASN A 341 10.86 75.35 9.65
CA ASN A 341 10.43 75.19 8.26
C ASN A 341 9.67 73.88 8.02
N ARG A 342 10.10 72.78 8.65
CA ARG A 342 9.44 71.48 8.54
C ARG A 342 8.07 71.47 9.20
N ARG A 343 7.92 72.13 10.36
CA ARG A 343 6.62 72.32 11.02
C ARG A 343 5.68 73.12 10.15
N THR A 344 6.14 74.24 9.56
CA THR A 344 5.33 75.03 8.62
C THR A 344 4.93 74.22 7.39
N HIS A 345 5.82 73.39 6.85
CA HIS A 345 5.50 72.51 5.73
C HIS A 345 4.46 71.45 6.09
N LEU A 346 4.62 70.76 7.23
CA LEU A 346 3.66 69.78 7.74
C LEU A 346 2.29 70.41 8.06
N GLU A 347 2.26 71.62 8.60
CA GLU A 347 1.02 72.38 8.86
C GLU A 347 0.28 72.73 7.57
N HIS A 348 1.02 73.10 6.51
CA HIS A 348 0.44 73.30 5.18
C HIS A 348 -0.11 72.00 4.59
N GLU A 349 0.64 70.89 4.63
CA GLU A 349 0.17 69.59 4.14
C GLU A 349 -1.07 69.08 4.89
N ILE A 350 -1.11 69.24 6.22
CA ILE A 350 -2.28 68.92 7.05
C ILE A 350 -3.49 69.75 6.61
N THR A 351 -3.29 71.03 6.32
CA THR A 351 -4.37 71.92 5.88
C THR A 351 -4.91 71.49 4.52
N ASP A 352 -4.02 71.14 3.58
CA ASP A 352 -4.40 70.66 2.25
C ASP A 352 -5.13 69.31 2.31
N VAL A 353 -4.66 68.36 3.12
CA VAL A 353 -5.32 67.06 3.33
C VAL A 353 -6.70 67.24 3.96
N ARG A 354 -6.84 68.13 4.96
CA ARG A 354 -8.16 68.45 5.56
C ARG A 354 -9.11 69.08 4.56
N ALA A 355 -8.63 69.98 3.69
CA ALA A 355 -9.45 70.57 2.65
C ALA A 355 -9.97 69.51 1.67
N ARG A 356 -9.13 68.54 1.27
CA ARG A 356 -9.53 67.41 0.42
C ARG A 356 -10.54 66.48 1.09
N ILE A 357 -10.38 66.19 2.38
CA ILE A 357 -11.35 65.40 3.15
C ILE A 357 -12.71 66.11 3.18
N ALA A 358 -12.74 67.42 3.47
CA ALA A 358 -13.98 68.19 3.47
C ALA A 358 -14.64 68.24 2.09
N GLU A 359 -13.86 68.30 1.01
CA GLU A 359 -14.36 68.22 -0.37
C GLU A 359 -14.97 66.85 -0.70
N ASP A 360 -14.28 65.76 -0.33
CA ASP A 360 -14.75 64.38 -0.52
C ASP A 360 -16.03 64.12 0.32
N GLU A 361 -16.12 64.65 1.54
CA GLU A 361 -17.32 64.58 2.39
C GLU A 361 -18.51 65.34 1.78
N ALA A 362 -18.27 66.54 1.26
CA ALA A 362 -19.30 67.31 0.56
C ALA A 362 -19.77 66.61 -0.73
N ALA A 363 -18.84 65.99 -1.46
CA ALA A 363 -19.17 65.20 -2.65
C ALA A 363 -19.97 63.94 -2.30
N LEU A 364 -19.60 63.22 -1.24
CA LEU A 364 -20.37 62.11 -0.67
C LEU A 364 -21.79 62.52 -0.31
N GLY A 365 -21.95 63.66 0.38
CA GLY A 365 -23.27 64.18 0.75
C GLY A 365 -24.14 64.53 -0.47
N ARG A 366 -23.54 65.09 -1.54
CA ARG A 366 -24.27 65.34 -2.80
C ARG A 366 -24.68 64.05 -3.50
N LEU A 367 -23.75 63.11 -3.67
CA LEU A 367 -24.00 61.82 -4.32
C LEU A 367 -25.02 60.98 -3.54
N ASP A 368 -24.99 61.02 -2.21
CA ASP A 368 -25.96 60.31 -1.38
C ASP A 368 -27.36 60.91 -1.50
N LYS A 369 -27.48 62.24 -1.56
CA LYS A 369 -28.74 62.93 -1.80
C LYS A 369 -29.30 62.62 -3.19
N GLU A 370 -28.49 62.74 -4.23
CA GLU A 370 -28.87 62.43 -5.62
C GLU A 370 -29.31 60.96 -5.74
N ARG A 371 -28.53 60.04 -5.18
CA ARG A 371 -28.87 58.61 -5.15
C ARG A 371 -30.16 58.36 -4.39
N SER A 372 -30.40 59.03 -3.28
CA SER A 372 -31.63 58.90 -2.48
C SER A 372 -32.86 59.40 -3.25
N GLU A 373 -32.75 60.51 -3.97
CA GLU A 373 -33.81 61.05 -4.83
C GLU A 373 -34.13 60.12 -6.02
N ILE A 374 -33.09 59.54 -6.64
CA ILE A 374 -33.26 58.52 -7.69
C ILE A 374 -33.96 57.28 -7.11
N LEU A 375 -33.55 56.81 -5.94
CA LEU A 375 -34.15 55.64 -5.30
C LEU A 375 -35.60 55.88 -4.86
N GLN A 376 -35.96 57.05 -4.34
CA GLN A 376 -37.35 57.42 -4.04
C GLN A 376 -38.22 57.44 -5.29
N THR A 377 -37.69 57.97 -6.39
CA THR A 377 -38.39 57.99 -7.69
C THR A 377 -38.61 56.56 -8.22
N LEU A 378 -37.65 55.67 -8.00
CA LEU A 378 -37.74 54.25 -8.35
C LEU A 378 -38.73 53.48 -7.44
N GLN A 379 -38.80 53.83 -6.14
CA GLN A 379 -39.69 53.21 -5.14
C GLN A 379 -41.18 53.44 -5.43
N GLY A 380 -41.54 54.52 -6.13
CA GLY A 380 -42.92 54.88 -6.47
C GLY A 380 -43.65 53.94 -7.43
N ARG A 381 -42.99 52.91 -8.01
CA ARG A 381 -43.62 51.88 -8.86
C ARG A 381 -43.10 50.49 -8.48
N GLY A 382 -43.96 49.61 -7.96
CA GLY A 382 -43.61 48.25 -7.47
C GLY A 382 -42.88 47.30 -8.44
N ALA A 383 -42.70 47.68 -9.71
CA ALA A 383 -42.00 46.90 -10.73
C ALA A 383 -40.48 46.71 -10.47
N LEU A 384 -39.83 47.56 -9.65
CA LEU A 384 -38.39 47.42 -9.36
C LEU A 384 -38.08 46.27 -8.40
N ASP A 385 -38.88 46.11 -7.34
CA ASP A 385 -38.70 45.02 -6.39
C ASP A 385 -38.94 43.66 -7.05
N ASP A 386 -39.92 43.58 -7.95
CA ASP A 386 -40.17 42.40 -8.77
C ASP A 386 -38.97 42.08 -9.69
N PHE A 387 -38.38 43.10 -10.33
CA PHE A 387 -37.19 42.91 -11.17
C PHE A 387 -35.96 42.44 -10.38
N LEU A 388 -35.69 43.05 -9.22
CA LEU A 388 -34.59 42.65 -8.34
C LEU A 388 -34.80 41.23 -7.79
N THR A 389 -36.05 40.84 -7.54
CA THR A 389 -36.41 39.48 -7.12
C THR A 389 -36.14 38.49 -8.25
N LEU A 390 -36.61 38.77 -9.47
CA LEU A 390 -36.32 37.94 -10.65
C LEU A 390 -34.82 37.80 -10.91
N GLN A 391 -34.02 38.87 -10.74
CA GLN A 391 -32.56 38.79 -10.88
C GLN A 391 -31.90 37.89 -9.83
N ARG A 392 -32.35 37.93 -8.56
CA ARG A 392 -31.83 37.02 -7.53
C ARG A 392 -32.21 35.58 -7.83
N GLU A 393 -33.47 35.34 -8.20
CA GLU A 393 -33.93 33.99 -8.58
C GLU A 393 -33.17 33.45 -9.79
N LEU A 394 -32.83 34.30 -10.76
CA LEU A 394 -31.98 33.92 -11.89
C LEU A 394 -30.58 33.57 -11.42
N ALA A 395 -29.95 34.37 -10.55
CA ALA A 395 -28.61 34.10 -10.05
C ALA A 395 -28.56 32.77 -9.27
N GLU A 396 -29.55 32.51 -8.41
CA GLU A 396 -29.69 31.25 -7.70
C GLU A 396 -29.95 30.08 -8.66
N GLY A 397 -30.81 30.29 -9.67
CA GLY A 397 -31.11 29.31 -10.70
C GLY A 397 -29.89 28.93 -11.54
N ASP A 398 -29.09 29.93 -11.94
CA ASP A 398 -27.86 29.75 -12.70
C ASP A 398 -26.78 29.06 -11.89
N ALA A 399 -26.59 29.45 -10.62
CA ALA A 399 -25.68 28.78 -9.71
C ALA A 399 -26.07 27.30 -9.54
N ARG A 400 -27.37 27.03 -9.31
CA ARG A 400 -27.88 25.66 -9.17
C ARG A 400 -27.71 24.84 -10.45
N ALA A 401 -28.01 25.43 -11.62
CA ALA A 401 -27.82 24.77 -12.91
C ALA A 401 -26.34 24.46 -13.18
N ALA A 402 -25.44 25.38 -12.83
CA ALA A 402 -23.99 25.17 -12.96
C ALA A 402 -23.51 24.02 -12.07
N THR A 403 -23.88 24.00 -10.78
CA THR A 403 -23.54 22.91 -9.86
C THR A 403 -24.08 21.56 -10.32
N LEU A 404 -25.36 21.50 -10.72
CA LEU A 404 -25.95 20.26 -11.23
C LEU A 404 -25.25 19.77 -12.51
N ARG A 405 -24.82 20.70 -13.38
CA ARG A 405 -24.09 20.37 -14.61
C ARG A 405 -22.69 19.82 -14.30
N GLU A 406 -21.98 20.39 -13.34
CA GLU A 406 -20.68 19.88 -12.86
C GLU A 406 -20.84 18.48 -12.27
N HIS A 407 -21.84 18.27 -11.40
CA HIS A 407 -22.14 16.96 -10.82
C HIS A 407 -22.48 15.93 -11.90
N TYR A 408 -23.28 16.31 -12.90
CA TYR A 408 -23.64 15.45 -14.03
C TYR A 408 -22.40 15.02 -14.82
N LYS A 409 -21.51 15.96 -15.18
CA LYS A 409 -20.26 15.65 -15.89
C LYS A 409 -19.35 14.72 -15.08
N ALA A 410 -19.24 14.95 -13.77
CA ALA A 410 -18.46 14.08 -12.90
C ALA A 410 -19.05 12.66 -12.84
N ALA A 411 -20.38 12.55 -12.73
CA ALA A 411 -21.07 11.25 -12.74
C ALA A 411 -20.89 10.51 -14.07
N GLU A 412 -21.00 11.21 -15.20
CA GLU A 412 -20.81 10.65 -16.54
C GLU A 412 -19.38 10.14 -16.75
N ALA A 413 -18.37 10.90 -16.32
CA ALA A 413 -16.97 10.46 -16.38
C ALA A 413 -16.71 9.20 -15.54
N LEU A 414 -17.28 9.12 -14.33
CA LEU A 414 -17.15 7.95 -13.44
C LEU A 414 -17.87 6.71 -13.99
N GLU A 415 -19.02 6.88 -14.64
CA GLU A 415 -19.76 5.79 -15.29
C GLU A 415 -19.03 5.29 -16.55
N GLY A 416 -18.45 6.22 -17.33
CA GLY A 416 -17.59 5.90 -18.47
C GLY A 416 -16.36 5.10 -18.07
N GLU A 417 -15.65 5.48 -17.01
CA GLU A 417 -14.51 4.72 -16.49
C GLU A 417 -14.92 3.35 -15.94
N THR A 418 -16.10 3.23 -15.33
CA THR A 418 -16.62 1.92 -14.88
C THR A 418 -16.82 0.99 -16.08
N THR A 419 -17.49 1.48 -17.12
CA THR A 419 -17.75 0.72 -18.35
C THR A 419 -16.45 0.30 -19.04
N LYS A 420 -15.44 1.19 -19.04
CA LYS A 420 -14.12 0.89 -19.60
C LYS A 420 -13.41 -0.23 -18.84
N LEU A 421 -13.45 -0.22 -17.51
CA LEU A 421 -12.87 -1.29 -16.68
C LEU A 421 -13.57 -2.64 -16.93
N ASP A 422 -14.88 -2.65 -17.14
CA ASP A 422 -15.63 -3.86 -17.50
C ASP A 422 -15.20 -4.41 -18.87
N ILE A 423 -14.99 -3.54 -19.86
CA ILE A 423 -14.46 -3.92 -21.19
C ILE A 423 -13.03 -4.48 -21.07
N ASP A 424 -12.16 -3.80 -20.31
CA ASP A 424 -10.78 -4.24 -20.10
C ASP A 424 -10.74 -5.62 -19.43
N ARG A 425 -11.63 -5.87 -18.46
CA ARG A 425 -11.79 -7.16 -17.78
C ARG A 425 -12.27 -8.26 -18.72
N ALA A 426 -13.25 -7.97 -19.58
CA ALA A 426 -13.72 -8.91 -20.60
C ALA A 426 -12.61 -9.26 -21.60
N ASN A 427 -11.81 -8.27 -22.02
CA ASN A 427 -10.66 -8.47 -22.88
C ASN A 427 -9.58 -9.34 -22.23
N LEU A 428 -9.27 -9.11 -20.95
CA LEU A 428 -8.32 -9.96 -20.21
C LEU A 428 -8.84 -11.40 -20.04
N LYS A 429 -10.15 -11.59 -19.82
CA LYS A 429 -10.74 -12.93 -19.78
C LYS A 429 -10.59 -13.66 -21.10
N ARG A 430 -10.82 -12.98 -22.23
CA ARG A 430 -10.56 -13.55 -23.57
C ARG A 430 -9.08 -13.91 -23.74
N LYS A 431 -8.17 -13.01 -23.36
CA LYS A 431 -6.72 -13.28 -23.41
C LYS A 431 -6.33 -14.49 -22.56
N LEU A 432 -6.96 -14.65 -21.39
CA LEU A 432 -6.74 -15.81 -20.51
C LEU A 432 -7.23 -17.12 -21.15
N GLN A 433 -8.37 -17.10 -21.85
CA GLN A 433 -8.86 -18.27 -22.59
C GLN A 433 -7.91 -18.64 -23.74
N GLU A 434 -7.40 -17.65 -24.47
CA GLU A 434 -6.39 -17.84 -25.52
C GLU A 434 -5.08 -18.40 -24.94
N ASP A 435 -4.66 -17.94 -23.77
CA ASP A 435 -3.48 -18.46 -23.07
C ASP A 435 -3.65 -19.94 -22.70
N HIS A 436 -4.81 -20.32 -22.16
CA HIS A 436 -5.11 -21.71 -21.83
C HIS A 436 -5.08 -22.61 -23.06
N GLN A 437 -5.61 -22.15 -24.20
CA GLN A 437 -5.54 -22.87 -25.48
C GLN A 437 -4.11 -22.99 -25.98
N ALA A 438 -3.33 -21.89 -25.95
CA ALA A 438 -1.95 -21.89 -26.41
C ALA A 438 -1.03 -22.78 -25.55
N ARG A 439 -1.44 -23.06 -24.30
CA ARG A 439 -0.66 -23.81 -23.31
C ARG A 439 -1.36 -25.09 -22.86
N GLU A 440 -2.23 -25.63 -23.71
CA GLU A 440 -2.99 -26.86 -23.47
C GLU A 440 -2.08 -28.00 -22.98
N ALA A 441 -0.93 -28.22 -23.62
CA ALA A 441 0.01 -29.27 -23.22
C ALA A 441 0.54 -29.13 -21.78
N ALA A 442 0.74 -27.90 -21.29
CA ALA A 442 1.19 -27.67 -19.91
C ALA A 442 0.06 -27.91 -18.91
N LEU A 443 -1.18 -27.56 -19.27
CA LEU A 443 -2.37 -27.83 -18.47
C LEU A 443 -2.67 -29.33 -18.41
N ASP A 444 -2.66 -30.01 -19.55
CA ASP A 444 -2.89 -31.45 -19.64
C ASP A 444 -1.88 -32.24 -18.81
N GLU A 445 -0.60 -31.85 -18.85
CA GLU A 445 0.43 -32.46 -18.01
C GLU A 445 0.08 -32.31 -16.51
N ALA A 446 -0.28 -31.11 -16.05
CA ALA A 446 -0.66 -30.89 -14.65
C ALA A 446 -1.93 -31.66 -14.26
N ILE A 447 -2.94 -31.69 -15.15
CA ILE A 447 -4.20 -32.41 -14.95
C ILE A 447 -3.95 -33.90 -14.81
N LEU A 448 -3.16 -34.50 -15.71
CA LEU A 448 -2.84 -35.93 -15.68
C LEU A 448 -2.06 -36.30 -14.42
N ILE A 449 -1.07 -35.49 -14.02
CA ILE A 449 -0.30 -35.75 -12.80
C ILE A 449 -1.20 -35.77 -11.56
N ILE A 450 -2.15 -34.84 -11.47
CA ILE A 450 -3.09 -34.78 -10.34
C ILE A 450 -4.08 -35.95 -10.40
N ALA A 451 -4.61 -36.27 -11.57
CA ALA A 451 -5.52 -37.40 -11.75
C ALA A 451 -4.85 -38.73 -11.36
N ASP A 452 -3.62 -38.97 -11.81
CA ASP A 452 -2.82 -40.14 -11.47
C ASP A 452 -2.55 -40.22 -9.96
N ALA A 453 -2.20 -39.08 -9.33
CA ALA A 453 -1.97 -39.02 -7.89
C ALA A 453 -3.24 -39.37 -7.09
N ILE A 454 -4.40 -38.87 -7.51
CA ILE A 454 -5.68 -39.16 -6.86
C ILE A 454 -6.06 -40.64 -7.05
N ALA A 455 -5.85 -41.19 -8.24
CA ALA A 455 -6.13 -42.60 -8.54
C ALA A 455 -5.22 -43.58 -7.77
N GLU A 456 -3.98 -43.18 -7.47
CA GLU A 456 -3.06 -43.99 -6.65
C GLU A 456 -3.43 -43.95 -5.15
N LEU A 457 -4.21 -42.96 -4.73
CA LEU A 457 -4.72 -42.82 -3.36
C LEU A 457 -6.09 -43.47 -3.19
N TYR A 458 -7.02 -43.25 -4.12
CA TYR A 458 -8.41 -43.68 -4.01
C TYR A 458 -8.78 -44.64 -5.15
N ASP A 459 -9.19 -45.86 -4.79
CA ASP A 459 -9.62 -46.89 -5.76
C ASP A 459 -11.00 -46.59 -6.40
N ASP A 460 -11.85 -45.81 -5.71
CA ASP A 460 -13.28 -45.65 -6.02
C ASP A 460 -13.69 -44.21 -6.34
N ARG A 461 -12.72 -43.30 -6.51
CA ARG A 461 -13.00 -41.86 -6.70
C ARG A 461 -12.27 -41.29 -7.88
N ALA A 462 -12.98 -40.50 -8.68
CA ALA A 462 -12.34 -39.65 -9.66
C ALA A 462 -11.93 -38.31 -9.03
N GLY A 463 -10.79 -37.80 -9.48
CA GLY A 463 -10.31 -36.46 -9.20
C GLY A 463 -10.43 -35.57 -10.43
N ARG A 464 -10.69 -34.28 -10.24
CA ARG A 464 -10.50 -33.29 -11.32
C ARG A 464 -9.61 -32.15 -10.86
N PHE A 465 -8.81 -31.66 -11.79
CA PHE A 465 -8.15 -30.38 -11.69
C PHE A 465 -8.66 -29.46 -12.79
N VAL A 466 -9.16 -28.29 -12.42
CA VAL A 466 -9.77 -27.31 -13.32
C VAL A 466 -9.05 -25.99 -13.18
N VAL A 467 -8.51 -25.49 -14.29
CA VAL A 467 -7.98 -24.12 -14.39
C VAL A 467 -8.99 -23.27 -15.15
N ALA A 468 -9.84 -22.55 -14.41
CA ALA A 468 -10.94 -21.78 -14.99
C ALA A 468 -10.50 -20.36 -15.34
N ALA A 469 -10.81 -19.92 -16.56
CA ALA A 469 -10.66 -18.52 -16.97
C ALA A 469 -11.89 -17.72 -16.53
N THR A 470 -11.75 -16.85 -15.53
CA THR A 470 -12.85 -16.06 -14.98
C THR A 470 -12.66 -14.56 -15.20
N GLU A 471 -13.71 -13.79 -14.91
CA GLU A 471 -13.66 -12.32 -14.89
C GLU A 471 -12.78 -11.75 -13.77
N ASN A 472 -12.31 -12.59 -12.85
CA ASN A 472 -11.41 -12.20 -11.79
C ASN A 472 -9.98 -12.78 -11.96
N GLY A 473 -9.67 -13.31 -13.15
CA GLY A 473 -8.42 -14.02 -13.43
C GLY A 473 -8.56 -15.55 -13.39
N PRO A 474 -7.43 -16.27 -13.46
CA PRO A 474 -7.42 -17.73 -13.40
C PRO A 474 -7.84 -18.21 -12.01
N GLU A 475 -8.56 -19.32 -11.95
CA GLU A 475 -8.94 -19.98 -10.72
C GLU A 475 -8.55 -21.47 -10.79
N PHE A 476 -7.80 -21.94 -9.81
CA PHE A 476 -7.26 -23.30 -9.75
C PHE A 476 -8.09 -24.11 -8.76
N HIS A 477 -8.85 -25.08 -9.26
CA HIS A 477 -9.73 -25.90 -8.45
C HIS A 477 -9.38 -27.36 -8.61
N ILE A 478 -8.99 -27.99 -7.50
CA ILE A 478 -8.92 -29.44 -7.39
C ILE A 478 -10.14 -29.92 -6.61
N SER A 479 -10.69 -31.06 -7.01
CA SER A 479 -11.73 -31.73 -6.23
C SER A 479 -11.65 -33.24 -6.39
N ILE A 480 -11.70 -33.95 -5.28
CA ILE A 480 -11.86 -35.40 -5.22
C ILE A 480 -13.34 -35.70 -4.94
N GLU A 481 -13.94 -36.64 -5.69
CA GLU A 481 -15.34 -37.03 -5.49
C GLU A 481 -15.60 -37.59 -4.07
N GLY A 482 -16.74 -37.20 -3.47
CA GLY A 482 -17.15 -37.59 -2.12
C GLY A 482 -17.49 -36.41 -1.20
N ASP A 483 -18.03 -36.70 -0.01
CA ASP A 483 -18.31 -35.68 1.01
C ASP A 483 -17.00 -35.03 1.48
N ARG A 484 -16.90 -33.70 1.38
CA ARG A 484 -15.76 -32.87 1.81
C ARG A 484 -15.53 -32.96 3.33
N GLY A 485 -15.07 -34.10 3.82
CA GLY A 485 -14.44 -34.23 5.13
C GLY A 485 -13.05 -33.61 5.12
N GLY A 486 -12.56 -33.18 6.30
CA GLY A 486 -11.25 -32.53 6.43
C GLY A 486 -10.09 -33.31 5.81
N GLY A 487 -10.12 -34.65 5.91
CA GLY A 487 -9.10 -35.51 5.32
C GLY A 487 -9.01 -35.47 3.79
N ILE A 488 -10.13 -35.28 3.08
CA ILE A 488 -10.09 -35.21 1.60
C ILE A 488 -9.44 -33.90 1.15
N SER A 489 -9.82 -32.77 1.77
CA SER A 489 -9.24 -31.47 1.44
C SER A 489 -7.72 -31.45 1.65
N ASN A 490 -7.23 -32.17 2.66
CA ASN A 490 -5.81 -32.33 2.89
C ASN A 490 -5.12 -33.16 1.79
N MET A 491 -5.76 -34.25 1.33
CA MET A 491 -5.24 -35.04 0.21
C MET A 491 -5.27 -34.28 -1.12
N GLU A 492 -6.21 -33.38 -1.32
CA GLU A 492 -6.19 -32.42 -2.44
C GLU A 492 -4.94 -31.53 -2.41
N ILE A 493 -4.57 -31.02 -1.23
CA ILE A 493 -3.34 -30.23 -1.06
C ILE A 493 -2.10 -31.07 -1.40
N PHE A 494 -2.02 -32.28 -0.85
CA PHE A 494 -0.92 -33.21 -1.14
C PHE A 494 -0.77 -33.47 -2.65
N CYS A 495 -1.86 -33.80 -3.34
CA CYS A 495 -1.83 -34.07 -4.78
C CYS A 495 -1.40 -32.84 -5.58
N PHE A 496 -1.90 -31.66 -5.19
CA PHE A 496 -1.55 -30.41 -5.84
C PHE A 496 -0.08 -30.03 -5.66
N ASP A 497 0.45 -30.14 -4.45
CA ASP A 497 1.85 -29.82 -4.16
C ASP A 497 2.82 -30.80 -4.84
N LEU A 498 2.46 -32.09 -4.88
CA LEU A 498 3.23 -33.11 -5.61
C LEU A 498 3.22 -32.84 -7.13
N ALA A 499 2.09 -32.41 -7.67
CA ALA A 499 1.99 -32.03 -9.07
C ALA A 499 2.85 -30.80 -9.39
N LEU A 500 2.80 -29.77 -8.55
CA LEU A 500 3.68 -28.61 -8.65
C LEU A 500 5.15 -29.03 -8.59
N LEU A 501 5.54 -29.93 -7.69
CA LEU A 501 6.91 -30.44 -7.61
C LEU A 501 7.35 -31.06 -8.93
N LYS A 502 6.53 -31.93 -9.53
CA LYS A 502 6.85 -32.58 -10.81
C LYS A 502 6.97 -31.57 -11.95
N VAL A 503 5.97 -30.70 -12.11
CA VAL A 503 5.94 -29.67 -13.19
C VAL A 503 7.14 -28.73 -13.07
N VAL A 504 7.39 -28.20 -11.87
CA VAL A 504 8.45 -27.20 -11.63
C VAL A 504 9.84 -27.83 -11.71
N THR A 505 10.01 -29.07 -11.24
CA THR A 505 11.28 -29.81 -11.43
C THR A 505 11.59 -30.00 -12.91
N LYS A 506 10.60 -30.41 -13.71
CA LYS A 506 10.78 -30.59 -15.15
C LYS A 506 11.14 -29.28 -15.86
N ARG A 507 10.53 -28.16 -15.45
CA ARG A 507 10.72 -26.86 -16.10
C ARG A 507 11.98 -26.13 -15.68
N PHE A 508 12.36 -26.21 -14.41
CA PHE A 508 13.38 -25.35 -13.81
C PHE A 508 14.40 -26.09 -12.93
N GLY A 509 14.25 -27.40 -12.71
CA GLY A 509 14.99 -28.16 -11.69
C GLY A 509 14.36 -28.03 -10.29
N GLY A 510 13.65 -26.94 -10.01
CA GLY A 510 12.87 -26.76 -8.78
C GLY A 510 13.71 -26.63 -7.51
N PRO A 511 13.07 -26.63 -6.32
CA PRO A 511 13.77 -26.59 -5.03
C PRO A 511 14.52 -27.89 -4.70
N GLY A 512 14.20 -28.99 -5.40
CA GLY A 512 14.77 -30.31 -5.15
C GLY A 512 14.14 -31.05 -3.97
N PHE A 513 13.08 -30.51 -3.35
CA PHE A 513 12.40 -31.13 -2.22
C PHE A 513 10.94 -30.66 -2.08
N LEU A 514 10.14 -31.46 -1.39
CA LEU A 514 8.79 -31.15 -0.91
C LEU A 514 8.69 -31.44 0.59
N ILE A 515 8.11 -30.54 1.36
CA ILE A 515 8.03 -30.62 2.83
C ILE A 515 6.58 -30.50 3.28
N HIS A 516 6.13 -31.48 4.05
CA HIS A 516 4.81 -31.46 4.68
C HIS A 516 4.91 -31.63 6.20
N ASP A 517 4.14 -30.82 6.91
CA ASP A 517 3.94 -31.00 8.34
C ASP A 517 2.94 -32.13 8.61
N SER A 518 3.07 -32.81 9.76
CA SER A 518 2.11 -33.77 10.30
C SER A 518 0.64 -33.35 10.19
N HIS A 519 0.36 -32.05 10.32
CA HIS A 519 -1.00 -31.50 10.24
C HIS A 519 -1.67 -31.69 8.86
N LEU A 520 -0.88 -31.93 7.80
CA LEU A 520 -1.44 -32.33 6.50
C LEU A 520 -2.24 -33.63 6.62
N PHE A 521 -1.91 -34.51 7.55
CA PHE A 521 -2.58 -35.81 7.68
C PHE A 521 -3.68 -35.83 8.74
N ASP A 522 -4.03 -34.67 9.32
CA ASP A 522 -5.10 -34.58 10.33
C ASP A 522 -6.44 -35.01 9.73
N GLY A 523 -7.06 -36.05 10.32
CA GLY A 523 -8.34 -36.58 9.87
C GLY A 523 -8.29 -37.36 8.55
N VAL A 524 -7.11 -37.74 8.07
CA VAL A 524 -6.90 -38.59 6.89
C VAL A 524 -6.87 -40.07 7.31
N ASP A 525 -7.48 -40.94 6.52
CA ASP A 525 -7.45 -42.39 6.74
C ASP A 525 -6.02 -42.96 6.61
N GLU A 526 -5.65 -43.92 7.46
CA GLU A 526 -4.29 -44.48 7.53
C GLU A 526 -3.82 -45.09 6.20
N ARG A 527 -4.73 -45.66 5.38
CA ARG A 527 -4.37 -46.19 4.06
C ARG A 527 -3.98 -45.07 3.10
N GLN A 528 -4.66 -43.94 3.19
CA GLN A 528 -4.41 -42.75 2.37
C GLN A 528 -3.10 -42.07 2.76
N ILE A 529 -2.81 -42.00 4.06
CA ILE A 529 -1.51 -41.53 4.56
C ILE A 529 -0.38 -42.43 4.02
N ALA A 530 -0.53 -43.75 4.14
CA ALA A 530 0.45 -44.70 3.62
C ALA A 530 0.64 -44.54 2.10
N GLY A 531 -0.44 -44.45 1.33
CA GLY A 531 -0.41 -44.20 -0.10
C GLY A 531 0.33 -42.90 -0.45
N ALA A 532 0.08 -41.81 0.28
CA ALA A 532 0.75 -40.53 0.08
C ALA A 532 2.27 -40.61 0.32
N LEU A 533 2.70 -41.31 1.37
CA LEU A 533 4.12 -41.52 1.65
C LEU A 533 4.80 -42.33 0.56
N LEU A 534 4.16 -43.40 0.09
CA LEU A 534 4.67 -44.26 -0.97
C LEU A 534 4.75 -43.52 -2.31
N LEU A 535 3.72 -42.76 -2.65
CA LEU A 535 3.68 -41.95 -3.86
C LEU A 535 4.75 -40.85 -3.82
N GLY A 536 4.87 -40.13 -2.72
CA GLY A 536 5.92 -39.11 -2.53
C GLY A 536 7.33 -39.72 -2.61
N MET A 537 7.54 -40.89 -2.01
CA MET A 537 8.79 -41.65 -2.10
C MET A 537 9.13 -42.01 -3.54
N LYS A 538 8.18 -42.61 -4.28
CA LYS A 538 8.31 -43.03 -5.67
C LYS A 538 8.68 -41.86 -6.57
N VAL A 539 7.97 -40.74 -6.46
CA VAL A 539 8.23 -39.52 -7.25
C VAL A 539 9.62 -38.95 -6.94
N CYS A 540 9.99 -38.85 -5.67
CA CYS A 540 11.25 -38.23 -5.29
C CYS A 540 12.47 -39.12 -5.58
N GLN A 541 12.37 -40.43 -5.38
CA GLN A 541 13.46 -41.36 -5.71
C GLN A 541 13.76 -41.39 -7.21
N ALA A 542 12.73 -41.43 -8.06
CA ALA A 542 12.89 -41.45 -9.50
C ALA A 542 13.57 -40.19 -10.07
N ALA A 543 13.35 -39.05 -9.41
CA ALA A 543 13.80 -37.73 -9.89
C ALA A 543 14.99 -37.13 -9.13
N GLY A 544 15.59 -37.84 -8.17
CA GLY A 544 16.72 -37.28 -7.42
C GLY A 544 16.33 -36.25 -6.36
N LEU A 545 15.07 -36.25 -5.91
CA LEU A 545 14.49 -35.23 -5.01
C LEU A 545 14.33 -35.76 -3.58
N GLN A 546 13.86 -34.91 -2.68
CA GLN A 546 13.52 -35.27 -1.30
C GLN A 546 12.03 -35.05 -1.01
N TYR A 547 11.39 -36.03 -0.39
CA TYR A 547 10.11 -35.81 0.28
C TYR A 547 10.34 -35.84 1.78
N ILE A 548 10.13 -34.71 2.45
CA ILE A 548 10.36 -34.54 3.89
C ILE A 548 8.99 -34.42 4.56
N VAL A 549 8.74 -35.26 5.57
CA VAL A 549 7.48 -35.25 6.29
C VAL A 549 7.72 -35.35 7.79
N THR A 550 7.01 -34.53 8.56
CA THR A 550 6.97 -34.68 10.02
C THR A 550 5.74 -35.51 10.42
N MET A 551 5.85 -36.37 11.43
CA MET A 551 4.72 -37.20 11.85
C MET A 551 4.83 -37.62 13.31
N ASN A 552 3.70 -37.99 13.91
CA ASN A 552 3.70 -38.63 15.22
C ASN A 552 4.04 -40.12 15.07
N SER A 553 4.87 -40.65 15.97
CA SER A 553 5.29 -42.05 15.93
C SER A 553 4.12 -43.01 16.04
N ASP A 554 3.12 -42.69 16.88
CA ASP A 554 1.94 -43.54 17.09
C ASP A 554 1.05 -43.66 15.84
N ILE A 555 1.01 -42.61 15.00
CA ILE A 555 0.34 -42.65 13.69
C ILE A 555 1.18 -43.46 12.71
N PHE A 556 2.49 -43.21 12.64
CA PHE A 556 3.40 -43.93 11.73
C PHE A 556 3.37 -45.44 11.95
N ASP A 557 3.37 -45.88 13.21
CA ASP A 557 3.40 -47.29 13.57
C ASP A 557 2.12 -48.05 13.20
N ARG A 558 0.99 -47.34 13.02
CA ARG A 558 -0.30 -47.93 12.59
C ARG A 558 -0.45 -48.00 11.09
N LEU A 559 0.38 -47.28 10.33
CA LEU A 559 0.22 -47.23 8.88
C LEU A 559 0.39 -48.62 8.25
N PRO A 560 -0.48 -49.01 7.31
CA PRO A 560 -0.44 -50.30 6.63
C PRO A 560 0.69 -50.37 5.58
N LEU A 561 1.93 -50.11 6.01
CA LEU A 561 3.12 -50.13 5.17
C LEU A 561 3.67 -51.55 5.10
N SER A 562 3.78 -52.13 3.90
CA SER A 562 4.36 -53.46 3.74
C SER A 562 5.84 -53.47 4.13
N SER A 563 6.26 -54.48 4.88
CA SER A 563 7.64 -54.65 5.39
C SER A 563 8.71 -54.73 4.30
N SER A 564 8.34 -54.99 3.04
CA SER A 564 9.21 -55.01 1.87
C SER A 564 9.62 -53.62 1.37
N ILE A 565 8.90 -52.56 1.78
CA ILE A 565 9.17 -51.20 1.32
C ILE A 565 10.02 -50.51 2.38
N GLY A 566 11.17 -49.96 1.98
CA GLY A 566 12.16 -49.29 2.84
C GLY A 566 11.68 -48.03 3.57
N VAL A 567 10.38 -47.84 3.80
CA VAL A 567 9.81 -46.69 4.52
C VAL A 567 10.31 -46.61 5.96
N LYS A 568 10.60 -47.75 6.61
CA LYS A 568 11.27 -47.73 7.93
C LYS A 568 12.71 -47.23 7.86
N GLN A 569 13.40 -47.43 6.74
CA GLN A 569 14.74 -46.90 6.48
C GLN A 569 14.71 -45.41 6.11
N ALA A 570 13.53 -44.88 5.79
CA ALA A 570 13.31 -43.46 5.53
C ALA A 570 13.10 -42.63 6.81
N VAL A 571 12.99 -43.28 7.99
CA VAL A 571 12.96 -42.57 9.27
C VAL A 571 14.34 -42.01 9.55
N ILE A 572 14.42 -40.69 9.72
CA ILE A 572 15.71 -40.03 10.00
C ILE A 572 16.12 -40.26 11.46
N GLU A 573 17.43 -40.23 11.72
CA GLU A 573 18.01 -40.56 13.03
C GLU A 573 17.52 -39.63 14.15
N ALA A 574 17.35 -38.34 13.82
CA ALA A 574 16.82 -37.37 14.76
C ALA A 574 15.40 -37.74 15.19
N ARG A 575 15.19 -37.94 16.49
CA ARG A 575 13.87 -38.26 17.08
C ARG A 575 13.44 -37.19 18.07
N LEU A 576 12.24 -36.65 17.84
CA LEU A 576 11.62 -35.66 18.72
C LEU A 576 10.71 -36.37 19.73
N SER A 577 10.54 -35.76 20.89
CA SER A 577 9.62 -36.27 21.91
C SER A 577 8.99 -35.11 22.67
N ASP A 578 7.70 -35.24 22.96
CA ASP A 578 7.01 -34.39 23.94
C ASP A 578 6.80 -35.09 25.29
N GLU A 579 7.56 -36.16 25.57
CA GLU A 579 7.52 -36.84 26.87
C GLU A 579 8.40 -36.12 27.90
N THR A 580 9.55 -35.60 27.47
CA THR A 580 10.50 -34.90 28.33
C THR A 580 10.58 -33.41 27.97
N GLU A 581 11.12 -32.58 28.87
CA GLU A 581 11.32 -31.15 28.60
C GLU A 581 12.41 -30.91 27.55
N ASP A 582 13.44 -31.77 27.52
CA ASP A 582 14.56 -31.76 26.58
C ASP A 582 14.31 -32.56 25.29
N GLY A 583 13.12 -33.15 25.16
CA GLY A 583 12.75 -34.02 24.03
C GLY A 583 12.51 -33.27 22.72
N GLY A 584 12.28 -31.95 22.77
CA GLY A 584 11.97 -31.14 21.60
C GLY A 584 13.17 -30.84 20.68
N LEU A 585 12.89 -30.26 19.50
CA LEU A 585 13.92 -29.89 18.51
C LEU A 585 15.03 -28.98 19.08
N PHE A 586 14.65 -28.03 19.94
CA PHE A 586 15.59 -27.10 20.58
C PHE A 586 16.16 -27.66 21.90
N GLY A 587 15.73 -28.85 22.32
CA GLY A 587 16.08 -29.44 23.61
C GLY A 587 15.54 -28.69 24.82
N PHE A 588 14.46 -27.92 24.63
CA PHE A 588 13.61 -27.35 25.68
C PHE A 588 12.21 -27.06 25.11
N ARG A 589 11.23 -26.74 25.98
CA ARG A 589 9.90 -26.26 25.60
C ARG A 589 9.78 -24.76 25.77
N PHE A 590 9.10 -24.10 24.84
CA PHE A 590 8.72 -22.69 24.99
C PHE A 590 7.65 -22.57 26.09
N GLY A 591 7.81 -21.57 26.95
CA GLY A 591 6.92 -21.25 28.07
C GLY A 591 5.61 -20.56 27.68
#